data_AF-A0A3A9UFW4-F1
#
_entry.id   AF-A0A3A9UFW4-F1
#
_cell.length_a   1.000
_cell.length_b   1.000
_cell.length_c   1.000
_cell.angle_alpha   90.00
_cell.angle_beta   90.00
_cell.angle_gamma   90.00
#
_symmetry.space_group_name_H-M   'P 1'
#
loop_
_entity.id
_entity.type
_entity.pdbx_description
1 polymer ?
#
loop_
_entity_poly.entity_id
_entity_poly.type
_entity_poly.pdbx_seq_one_letter_code
_entity_poly.pdbx_strand_id
1 'polypeptide(L)'
;MANTHTSKIELTIGLDENRIPENLSWTAPDGGVMNEEAKAILLSVWDSKAKEALRIDLWTKDMPVDEMKIFFHQTLVAMSDTFNRATQDEKMTATMKDFCDYFAEKLELKNN
;
A
#
# COMPACT_ATOMS: atom_id res chain seq x y z
N MET A 1 27.45 6.52 11.73
CA MET A 1 27.07 5.85 12.99
C MET A 1 26.76 4.40 12.65
N ALA A 2 27.11 3.45 13.52
CA ALA A 2 26.70 2.06 13.30
C ALA A 2 25.19 1.92 13.50
N ASN A 3 24.54 1.05 12.73
CA ASN A 3 23.13 0.72 12.96
C ASN A 3 23.00 0.10 14.36
N THR A 4 22.21 0.72 15.23
CA THR A 4 21.99 0.25 16.60
C THR A 4 20.82 -0.74 16.71
N HIS A 5 19.96 -0.77 15.70
CA HIS A 5 18.79 -1.64 15.61
C HIS A 5 18.56 -2.07 14.17
N THR A 6 18.13 -3.31 13.98
CA THR A 6 17.74 -3.83 12.66
C THR A 6 16.37 -4.47 12.79
N SER A 7 15.42 -3.98 12.00
CA SER A 7 14.09 -4.54 11.89
C SER A 7 13.96 -5.32 10.58
N LYS A 8 13.14 -6.37 10.59
CA LYS A 8 12.84 -7.16 9.39
C LYS A 8 11.34 -7.13 9.12
N ILE A 9 10.98 -6.80 7.89
CA ILE A 9 9.65 -7.00 7.34
C ILE A 9 9.76 -8.14 6.33
N GLU A 10 8.91 -9.15 6.46
CA GLU A 10 8.87 -10.30 5.56
C GLU A 10 7.53 -10.36 4.86
N LEU A 11 7.55 -10.47 3.53
CA LEU A 11 6.38 -10.73 2.72
C LEU A 11 6.51 -12.15 2.15
N THR A 12 5.52 -12.99 2.40
CA THR A 12 5.46 -14.36 1.89
C THR A 12 4.34 -14.45 0.87
N ILE A 13 4.67 -14.89 -0.34
CA ILE A 13 3.76 -14.98 -1.48
C ILE A 13 3.65 -16.45 -1.88
N GLY A 14 2.47 -17.03 -1.68
CA GLY A 14 2.10 -18.33 -2.22
C GLY A 14 1.57 -18.18 -3.64
N LEU A 15 2.20 -18.85 -4.59
CA LEU A 15 1.83 -18.81 -6.01
C LEU A 15 1.24 -20.15 -6.46
N ASP A 16 0.30 -20.10 -7.40
CA ASP A 16 -0.17 -21.29 -8.12
C ASP A 16 0.82 -21.77 -9.21
N GLU A 17 0.46 -22.83 -9.93
CA GLU A 17 1.25 -23.40 -11.03
C GLU A 17 1.51 -22.40 -12.17
N ASN A 18 0.66 -21.39 -12.33
CA ASN A 18 0.75 -20.33 -13.33
C ASN A 18 1.44 -19.06 -12.79
N ARG A 19 1.97 -19.12 -11.56
CA ARG A 19 2.60 -18.00 -10.85
C ARG A 19 1.64 -16.85 -10.49
N ILE A 20 0.37 -17.17 -10.30
CA ILE A 20 -0.65 -16.23 -9.81
C ILE A 20 -0.66 -16.28 -8.27
N PRO A 21 -0.64 -15.13 -7.56
CA PRO A 21 -0.77 -15.13 -6.10
C PRO A 21 -2.10 -15.68 -5.61
N GLU A 22 -2.02 -16.71 -4.77
CA GLU A 22 -3.16 -17.32 -4.07
C GLU A 22 -3.19 -16.87 -2.61
N ASN A 23 -2.04 -16.86 -1.94
CA ASN A 23 -1.91 -16.51 -0.52
C ASN A 23 -0.86 -15.43 -0.33
N LEU A 24 -1.16 -14.42 0.48
CA LEU A 24 -0.19 -13.44 0.94
C LEU A 24 -0.18 -13.45 2.47
N SER A 25 1.01 -13.44 3.07
CA SER A 25 1.17 -13.15 4.49
C SER A 25 2.36 -12.24 4.73
N TRP A 26 2.34 -11.53 5.86
CA TRP A 26 3.44 -10.66 6.23
C TRP A 26 3.74 -10.67 7.71
N THR A 27 5.00 -10.37 8.04
CA THR A 27 5.51 -10.31 9.40
C THR A 27 6.31 -9.03 9.58
N ALA A 28 6.02 -8.29 10.65
CA ALA A 28 6.74 -7.09 11.05
C ALA A 28 6.76 -7.03 12.60
N PRO A 29 7.71 -7.72 13.25
CA PRO A 29 7.69 -7.93 14.70
C PRO A 29 7.73 -6.63 15.52
N ASP A 30 8.47 -5.63 15.05
CA ASP A 30 8.56 -4.31 15.71
C ASP A 30 7.22 -3.54 15.65
N GLY A 31 6.37 -3.85 14.67
CA GLY A 31 5.01 -3.34 14.55
C GLY A 31 3.97 -4.24 15.25
N GLY A 32 4.40 -5.33 15.90
CA GLY A 32 3.50 -6.28 16.56
C GLY A 32 2.77 -7.24 15.61
N VAL A 33 3.23 -7.39 14.37
CA VAL A 33 2.58 -8.22 13.35
C VAL A 33 3.35 -9.51 13.13
N MET A 34 2.69 -10.66 13.27
CA MET A 34 3.31 -11.99 13.16
C MET A 34 2.50 -12.89 12.23
N ASN A 35 3.02 -13.13 11.03
CA ASN A 35 2.44 -14.00 10.00
C ASN A 35 0.93 -13.74 9.74
N GLU A 36 0.56 -12.47 9.62
CA GLU A 36 -0.81 -12.07 9.34
C GLU A 36 -1.12 -12.24 7.85
N GLU A 37 -2.31 -12.76 7.56
CA GLU A 37 -2.79 -12.92 6.19
C GLU A 37 -3.15 -11.55 5.58
N ALA A 38 -2.93 -11.43 4.27
CA ALA A 38 -3.30 -10.27 3.50
C ALA A 38 -3.97 -10.68 2.19
N LYS A 39 -4.84 -9.81 1.68
CA LYS A 39 -5.45 -9.96 0.35
C LYS A 39 -4.76 -9.14 -0.73
N ALA A 40 -4.05 -8.08 -0.35
CA ALA A 40 -3.24 -7.25 -1.24
C ALA A 40 -2.05 -6.60 -0.51
N ILE A 41 -0.98 -6.34 -1.26
CA ILE A 41 0.20 -5.60 -0.82
C ILE A 41 0.63 -4.67 -1.96
N LEU A 42 0.84 -3.39 -1.66
CA LEU A 42 1.54 -2.45 -2.54
C LEU A 42 2.83 -2.02 -1.85
N LEU A 43 3.97 -2.25 -2.49
CA LEU A 43 5.27 -1.84 -2.00
C LEU A 43 5.97 -1.00 -3.07
N SER A 44 6.41 0.19 -2.68
CA SER A 44 7.25 1.06 -3.51
C SER A 44 8.62 1.25 -2.85
N VAL A 45 9.68 1.10 -3.63
CA VAL A 45 11.06 1.29 -3.21
C VAL A 45 11.71 2.36 -4.09
N TRP A 46 12.23 3.41 -3.47
CA TRP A 46 12.91 4.48 -4.19
C TRP A 46 14.35 4.07 -4.53
N ASP A 47 14.66 3.96 -5.82
CA ASP A 47 16.04 3.85 -6.30
C ASP A 47 16.60 5.25 -6.56
N SER A 48 17.49 5.71 -5.66
CA SER A 48 18.11 7.03 -5.76
C SER A 48 19.12 7.16 -6.90
N LYS A 49 19.67 6.05 -7.41
CA LYS A 49 20.63 6.05 -8.52
C LYS A 49 19.91 6.25 -9.84
N ALA A 50 18.86 5.45 -10.07
CA ALA A 50 18.02 5.55 -11.25
C ALA A 50 17.01 6.71 -11.18
N LYS A 51 16.74 7.22 -9.97
CA LYS A 51 15.72 8.25 -9.67
C LYS A 51 14.30 7.80 -10.07
N GLU A 52 13.96 6.57 -9.72
CA GLU A 52 12.66 5.98 -10.01
C GLU A 52 12.10 5.18 -8.83
N ALA A 53 10.80 4.92 -8.88
CA ALA A 53 10.13 4.05 -7.93
C ALA A 53 10.02 2.64 -8.53
N LEU A 54 10.70 1.68 -7.90
CA LEU A 54 10.46 0.26 -8.13
C LEU A 54 9.20 -0.15 -7.37
N ARG A 55 8.38 -1.03 -7.96
CA ARG A 55 7.09 -1.40 -7.36
C ARG A 55 6.84 -2.91 -7.39
N ILE A 56 6.18 -3.38 -6.35
CA ILE A 56 5.60 -4.72 -6.24
C ILE A 56 4.12 -4.52 -5.90
N ASP A 57 3.26 -4.86 -6.85
CA ASP A 57 1.82 -4.74 -6.72
C ASP A 57 1.22 -6.16 -6.72
N LEU A 58 0.71 -6.60 -5.57
CA LEU A 58 0.21 -7.97 -5.37
C LEU A 58 -1.23 -7.93 -4.86
N TRP A 59 -2.04 -8.85 -5.38
CA TRP A 59 -3.35 -9.19 -4.83
C TRP A 59 -3.59 -10.68 -5.01
N THR A 60 -4.32 -11.26 -4.07
CA THR A 60 -4.84 -12.61 -4.16
C THR A 60 -5.92 -12.68 -5.23
N LYS A 61 -6.00 -13.83 -5.91
CA LYS A 61 -6.95 -14.07 -7.00
C LYS A 61 -8.43 -13.93 -6.59
N ASP A 62 -8.74 -14.20 -5.33
CA ASP A 62 -10.10 -14.21 -4.80
C ASP A 62 -10.50 -12.88 -4.15
N MET A 63 -9.63 -11.86 -4.14
CA MET A 63 -9.99 -10.54 -3.64
C MET A 63 -11.12 -9.91 -4.48
N PRO A 64 -12.26 -9.53 -3.89
CA PRO A 64 -13.35 -8.91 -4.64
C PRO A 64 -12.94 -7.56 -5.24
N VAL A 65 -13.46 -7.25 -6.43
CA VAL A 65 -13.17 -5.98 -7.13
C VAL A 65 -13.56 -4.76 -6.28
N ASP A 66 -14.63 -4.85 -5.50
CA ASP A 66 -15.06 -3.74 -4.65
C ASP A 66 -14.09 -3.51 -3.48
N GLU A 67 -13.52 -4.57 -2.90
CA GLU A 67 -12.44 -4.45 -1.92
C GLU A 67 -11.17 -3.88 -2.55
N MET A 68 -10.86 -4.21 -3.81
CA MET A 68 -9.72 -3.59 -4.52
C MET A 68 -9.90 -2.07 -4.65
N LYS A 69 -11.11 -1.61 -5.02
CA LYS A 69 -11.41 -0.16 -5.11
C LYS A 69 -11.25 0.52 -3.75
N ILE A 70 -11.75 -0.10 -2.68
CA ILE A 70 -11.60 0.40 -1.31
C ILE A 70 -10.11 0.49 -0.94
N PHE A 71 -9.34 -0.57 -1.21
CA PHE A 71 -7.91 -0.62 -0.92
C PHE A 71 -7.12 0.48 -1.65
N PHE A 72 -7.41 0.72 -2.94
CA PHE A 72 -6.81 1.83 -3.68
C PHE A 72 -7.19 3.19 -3.09
N HIS A 73 -8.47 3.41 -2.79
CA HIS A 73 -8.91 4.67 -2.19
C HIS A 73 -8.19 4.95 -0.86
N GLN A 74 -8.18 3.97 0.06
CA GLN A 74 -7.51 4.11 1.36
C GLN A 74 -6.01 4.36 1.20
N THR A 75 -5.37 3.67 0.24
CA THR A 75 -3.96 3.88 -0.07
C THR A 75 -3.69 5.31 -0.57
N LEU A 76 -4.52 5.83 -1.47
CA LEU A 76 -4.37 7.20 -2.00
C LEU A 76 -4.55 8.27 -0.91
N VAL A 77 -5.51 8.09 0.01
CA VAL A 77 -5.68 8.97 1.18
C VAL A 77 -4.43 8.94 2.06
N ALA A 78 -3.95 7.75 2.42
CA ALA A 78 -2.75 7.59 3.24
C ALA A 78 -1.47 8.15 2.57
N MET A 79 -1.37 8.03 1.24
CA MET A 79 -0.30 8.64 0.44
C MET A 79 -0.37 10.16 0.50
N SER A 80 -1.56 10.75 0.45
CA SER A 80 -1.76 12.20 0.58
C SER A 80 -1.27 12.72 1.93
N ASP A 81 -1.61 12.02 3.01
CA ASP A 81 -1.13 12.37 4.35
C ASP A 81 0.38 12.19 4.50
N THR A 82 0.94 11.13 3.91
CA THR A 82 2.38 10.87 3.92
C THR A 82 3.14 11.94 3.15
N PHE A 83 2.62 12.34 1.99
CA PHE A 83 3.17 13.43 1.19
C PHE A 83 3.21 14.73 2.00
N ASN A 84 2.11 15.09 2.65
CA ASN A 84 2.06 16.29 3.49
C ASN A 84 3.10 16.27 4.62
N ARG A 85 3.21 15.14 5.34
CA ARG A 85 4.22 15.00 6.42
C ARG A 85 5.65 15.14 5.90
N ALA A 86 5.91 14.72 4.67
CA ALA A 86 7.25 14.76 4.06
C ALA A 86 7.61 16.12 3.47
N THR A 87 6.65 16.85 2.88
CA THR A 87 6.92 18.07 2.10
C THR A 87 6.34 19.34 2.71
N GLN A 88 5.36 19.23 3.59
CA GLN A 88 4.54 20.32 4.13
C GLN A 88 3.82 21.14 3.04
N ASP A 89 3.64 20.57 1.85
CA ASP A 89 2.89 21.22 0.77
C ASP A 89 1.38 21.01 0.98
N GLU A 90 0.78 21.92 1.74
CA GLU A 90 -0.64 21.89 2.09
C GLU A 90 -1.55 21.99 0.86
N LYS A 91 -1.16 22.79 -0.15
CA LYS A 91 -1.98 23.04 -1.33
C LYS A 91 -2.08 21.80 -2.21
N MET A 92 -0.94 21.15 -2.47
CA MET A 92 -0.93 19.91 -3.24
C MET A 92 -1.61 18.78 -2.45
N THR A 93 -1.39 18.72 -1.13
CA THR A 93 -2.10 17.77 -0.26
C THR A 93 -3.61 17.93 -0.35
N ALA A 94 -4.13 19.17 -0.28
CA ALA A 94 -5.56 19.43 -0.43
C ALA A 94 -6.09 18.93 -1.78
N THR A 95 -5.34 19.19 -2.86
CA THR A 95 -5.70 18.71 -4.21
C THR A 95 -5.74 17.18 -4.30
N MET A 96 -4.78 16.49 -3.66
CA MET A 96 -4.79 15.02 -3.61
C MET A 96 -5.98 14.49 -2.83
N LYS A 97 -6.36 15.15 -1.72
CA LYS A 97 -7.54 14.79 -0.91
C LYS A 97 -8.84 15.03 -1.68
N ASP A 98 -8.97 16.16 -2.37
CA ASP A 98 -10.11 16.45 -3.24
C ASP A 98 -10.28 15.36 -4.32
N PHE A 99 -9.17 14.89 -4.89
CA PHE A 99 -9.21 13.76 -5.82
C PHE A 99 -9.65 12.45 -5.15
N CYS A 100 -9.16 12.15 -3.94
CA CYS A 100 -9.61 10.97 -3.19
C CYS A 100 -11.12 11.03 -2.90
N ASP A 101 -11.62 12.21 -2.53
CA ASP A 101 -13.05 12.44 -2.30
C ASP A 101 -13.89 12.22 -3.55
N TYR A 102 -13.43 12.77 -4.69
CA TYR A 102 -14.03 12.54 -6.00
C TYR A 102 -13.99 11.06 -6.39
N PHE A 103 -12.86 10.38 -6.18
CA PHE A 103 -12.69 8.95 -6.47
C PHE A 103 -13.69 8.11 -5.68
N ALA A 104 -13.85 8.40 -4.39
CA ALA A 104 -14.79 7.70 -3.52
C ALA A 104 -16.25 7.97 -3.92
N GLU A 105 -16.59 9.19 -4.32
CA GLU A 105 -17.93 9.54 -4.81
C GLU A 105 -18.26 8.78 -6.11
N LYS A 106 -17.36 8.80 -7.10
CA LYS A 106 -17.61 8.19 -8.41
C LYS A 106 -17.65 6.67 -8.40
N LEU A 107 -17.00 6.06 -7.41
CA LEU A 107 -17.05 4.62 -7.21
C LEU A 107 -18.05 4.21 -6.11
N GLU A 108 -18.85 5.15 -5.61
CA GLU A 108 -19.87 4.90 -4.58
C GLU A 108 -19.30 4.19 -3.34
N LEU A 109 -18.05 4.53 -2.98
CA LEU A 109 -17.34 3.95 -1.83
C LEU A 109 -17.74 4.61 -0.50
N LYS A 110 -18.30 5.83 -0.59
CA LYS A 110 -18.94 6.52 0.54
C LYS A 110 -20.38 6.04 0.63
N ASN A 111 -20.60 4.86 1.22
CA ASN A 111 -21.95 4.39 1.56
C ASN A 111 -22.29 4.77 3.00
N ASN A 112 -23.41 5.49 3.18
CA ASN A 112 -24.16 5.85 4.41
C ASN A 112 -23.52 5.57 5.77
#